data_AF-A0A094C7H9-F1
#
_entry.id   AF-A0A094C7H9-F1
#
_cell.length_a   1.000
_cell.length_b   1.000
_cell.length_c   1.000
_cell.angle_alpha   90.00
_cell.angle_beta   90.00
_cell.angle_gamma   90.00
#
_symmetry.space_group_name_H-M   'P 1'
#
loop_
_entity.id
_entity.type
_entity.pdbx_description
1 polymer ?
#
loop_
_entity_poly.entity_id
_entity_poly.type
_entity_poly.pdbx_seq_one_letter_code
_entity_poly.pdbx_strand_id
1 'polypeptide(L)'
;MLSRSLFRAARPCCRLYSSTTGTGTAPPMLLKIRKDLKTAMQDKDKNKLNVLRALLSQSLNASKTNSPIVTDMQMLALVRKNAAASKQAAAEFVEAGRQDLADKEAEQMRVMEEYIGEVKTVGEEEIRK
;
A
#
# COMPACT_ATOMS: atom_id res chain seq x y z
N MET A 1 -25.15 36.22 -45.86
CA MET A 1 -25.57 35.53 -44.61
C MET A 1 -26.01 34.11 -44.98
N LEU A 2 -25.15 33.11 -44.82
CA LEU A 2 -25.48 31.70 -45.04
C LEU A 2 -24.99 30.90 -43.82
N SER A 3 -25.98 30.48 -43.04
CA SER A 3 -25.84 29.80 -41.75
C SER A 3 -25.19 28.43 -41.94
N ARG A 4 -24.02 28.21 -41.31
CA ARG A 4 -23.45 26.87 -41.16
C ARG A 4 -24.10 26.21 -39.96
N SER A 5 -25.04 25.32 -40.22
CA SER A 5 -25.63 24.40 -39.25
C SER A 5 -24.55 23.45 -38.72
N LEU A 6 -24.14 23.67 -37.47
CA LEU A 6 -23.28 22.75 -36.71
C LEU A 6 -24.10 21.52 -36.30
N PHE A 7 -24.12 20.48 -37.13
CA PHE A 7 -24.55 19.15 -36.67
C PHE A 7 -23.48 18.58 -35.73
N ARG A 8 -23.68 18.80 -34.43
CA ARG A 8 -22.90 18.17 -33.37
C ARG A 8 -23.36 16.72 -33.24
N ALA A 9 -22.66 15.79 -33.89
CA ALA A 9 -22.87 14.37 -33.67
C ALA A 9 -22.53 14.00 -32.22
N ALA A 10 -23.56 13.82 -31.39
CA ALA A 10 -23.42 13.29 -30.05
C ALA A 10 -23.05 11.80 -30.17
N ARG A 11 -21.77 11.47 -29.96
CA ARG A 11 -21.35 10.08 -29.77
C ARG A 11 -21.68 9.69 -28.32
N PRO A 12 -22.61 8.76 -28.06
CA PRO A 12 -22.77 8.21 -26.73
C PRO A 12 -21.55 7.34 -26.45
N CYS A 13 -20.65 7.83 -25.60
CA CYS A 13 -19.57 7.02 -25.05
C CYS A 13 -20.17 6.10 -23.98
N CYS A 14 -20.86 5.04 -24.40
CA CYS A 14 -21.23 3.95 -23.50
C CYS A 14 -19.94 3.25 -23.08
N ARG A 15 -19.44 3.61 -21.88
CA ARG A 15 -18.28 2.96 -21.27
C ARG A 15 -18.74 1.60 -20.74
N LEU A 16 -18.63 0.56 -21.58
CA LEU A 16 -18.83 -0.83 -21.19
C LEU A 16 -17.82 -1.20 -20.11
N TYR A 17 -18.28 -1.48 -18.90
CA TYR A 17 -17.48 -2.07 -17.85
C TYR A 17 -17.61 -3.59 -17.95
N SER A 18 -16.63 -4.25 -18.55
CA SER A 18 -16.51 -5.70 -18.50
C SER A 18 -15.91 -6.08 -17.16
N SER A 19 -16.68 -6.74 -16.28
CA SER A 19 -16.16 -7.32 -15.05
C SER A 19 -15.77 -8.78 -15.33
N THR A 20 -14.54 -9.00 -15.79
CA THR A 20 -13.95 -10.33 -15.70
C THR A 20 -13.67 -10.60 -14.22
N THR A 21 -14.47 -11.48 -13.61
CA THR A 21 -14.13 -12.09 -12.33
C THR A 21 -12.95 -13.04 -12.56
N GLY A 22 -11.76 -12.48 -12.68
CA GLY A 22 -10.52 -13.24 -12.55
C GLY A 22 -10.37 -13.66 -11.09
N THR A 23 -10.30 -14.96 -10.86
CA THR A 23 -10.01 -15.56 -9.55
C THR A 23 -8.57 -15.25 -9.13
N GLY A 24 -8.34 -14.02 -8.67
CA GLY A 24 -7.16 -13.64 -7.90
C GLY A 24 -7.59 -13.36 -6.48
N THR A 25 -7.64 -14.38 -5.63
CA THR A 25 -7.83 -14.18 -4.19
C THR A 25 -6.69 -13.30 -3.69
N ALA A 26 -6.99 -12.06 -3.33
CA ALA A 26 -6.00 -11.14 -2.79
C ALA A 26 -5.40 -11.75 -1.50
N PRO A 27 -4.09 -11.60 -1.26
CA PRO A 27 -3.45 -12.15 -0.07
C PRO A 27 -4.19 -11.66 1.20
N PRO A 28 -4.47 -12.53 2.18
CA PRO A 28 -5.24 -12.15 3.37
C PRO A 28 -4.57 -11.01 4.16
N MET A 29 -3.24 -10.87 4.09
CA MET A 29 -2.53 -9.70 4.62
C MET A 29 -2.95 -8.39 3.93
N LEU A 30 -3.06 -8.41 2.59
CA LEU A 30 -3.48 -7.23 1.83
C LEU A 30 -4.93 -6.85 2.14
N LEU A 31 -5.79 -7.84 2.39
CA LEU A 31 -7.16 -7.59 2.85
C LEU A 31 -7.20 -6.93 4.24
N LYS A 32 -6.33 -7.32 5.18
CA LYS A 32 -6.20 -6.65 6.48
C LYS A 32 -5.76 -5.19 6.31
N ILE A 33 -4.67 -4.94 5.58
CA ILE A 33 -4.16 -3.58 5.29
C ILE A 33 -5.26 -2.69 4.67
N ARG A 34 -6.10 -3.23 3.78
CA ARG A 34 -7.23 -2.48 3.19
C ARG A 34 -8.34 -2.17 4.20
N LYS A 35 -8.59 -3.06 5.17
CA LYS A 35 -9.54 -2.80 6.26
C LYS A 35 -8.98 -1.73 7.21
N ASP A 36 -7.71 -1.86 7.57
CA ASP A 36 -7.05 -0.93 8.49
C ASP A 36 -6.87 0.46 7.89
N LEU A 37 -6.77 0.56 6.55
CA LEU A 37 -6.81 1.86 5.89
C LEU A 37 -8.13 2.58 6.18
N LYS A 38 -9.25 1.85 6.22
CA LYS A 38 -10.56 2.46 6.53
C LYS A 38 -10.66 2.88 7.98
N THR A 39 -10.14 2.07 8.91
CA THR A 39 -10.11 2.44 10.34
C THR A 39 -9.22 3.65 10.57
N ALA A 40 -8.00 3.68 9.99
CA ALA A 40 -7.10 4.83 10.06
C ALA A 40 -7.73 6.12 9.48
N MET A 41 -8.57 6.00 8.45
CA MET A 41 -9.33 7.14 7.91
C MET A 41 -10.42 7.63 8.87
N GLN A 42 -11.06 6.73 9.62
CA GLN A 42 -12.08 7.08 10.63
C GLN A 42 -11.43 7.73 11.85
N ASP A 43 -10.33 7.16 12.32
CA ASP A 43 -9.58 7.61 13.50
C ASP A 43 -8.74 8.87 13.23
N LYS A 44 -8.64 9.27 11.96
CA LYS A 44 -7.83 10.41 11.47
C LYS A 44 -6.35 10.30 11.86
N ASP A 45 -5.85 9.08 12.04
CA ASP A 45 -4.44 8.80 12.27
C ASP A 45 -3.67 8.97 10.96
N LYS A 46 -3.08 10.15 10.78
CA LYS A 46 -2.34 10.51 9.56
C LYS A 46 -1.11 9.65 9.34
N ASN A 47 -0.45 9.21 10.41
CA ASN A 47 0.79 8.45 10.34
C ASN A 47 0.51 7.04 9.84
N LYS A 48 -0.44 6.34 10.48
CA LYS A 48 -0.88 5.01 10.03
C LYS A 48 -1.41 5.06 8.60
N LEU A 49 -2.23 6.05 8.29
CA LEU A 49 -2.82 6.22 6.97
C LEU A 49 -1.77 6.44 5.87
N ASN A 50 -0.69 7.19 6.12
CA ASN A 50 0.36 7.42 5.14
C ASN A 50 1.13 6.12 4.83
N VAL A 51 1.50 5.36 5.87
CA VAL A 51 2.17 4.06 5.73
C VAL A 51 1.29 3.09 4.93
N LEU A 52 0.03 2.94 5.31
CA LEU A 52 -0.89 1.99 4.66
C LEU A 52 -1.11 2.34 3.18
N ARG A 53 -1.21 3.64 2.84
CA ARG A 53 -1.31 4.06 1.43
C ARG A 53 -0.03 3.80 0.64
N ALA A 54 1.13 4.03 1.25
CA ALA A 54 2.40 3.74 0.63
C ALA A 54 2.54 2.24 0.32
N LEU A 55 2.24 1.36 1.28
CA LEU A 55 2.27 -0.10 1.10
C LEU A 55 1.31 -0.56 -0.01
N LEU A 56 0.08 -0.03 -0.04
CA LEU A 56 -0.88 -0.36 -1.10
C LEU A 56 -0.42 0.12 -2.47
N SER A 57 0.15 1.32 -2.57
CA SER A 57 0.72 1.85 -3.81
C SER A 57 1.86 0.97 -4.32
N GLN A 58 2.76 0.56 -3.43
CA GLN A 58 3.87 -0.33 -3.80
C GLN A 58 3.38 -1.71 -4.23
N SER A 59 2.36 -2.27 -3.57
CA SER A 59 1.75 -3.54 -3.99
C SER A 59 1.10 -3.45 -5.37
N LEU A 60 0.43 -2.33 -5.65
CA LEU A 60 -0.16 -2.05 -6.96
C LEU A 60 0.92 -1.87 -8.02
N ASN A 61 2.01 -1.19 -7.69
CA ASN A 61 3.13 -1.01 -8.62
C ASN A 61 3.81 -2.36 -8.91
N ALA A 62 4.01 -3.21 -7.90
CA ALA A 62 4.53 -4.56 -8.08
C ALA A 62 3.65 -5.40 -9.03
N SER A 63 2.31 -5.29 -8.92
CA SER A 63 1.39 -6.00 -9.84
C SER A 63 1.48 -5.58 -11.31
N LYS A 64 2.05 -4.40 -11.60
CA LYS A 64 2.27 -3.91 -12.97
C LYS A 64 3.63 -4.34 -13.55
N THR A 65 4.46 -4.97 -12.74
CA THR A 65 5.80 -5.45 -13.11
C THR A 65 5.80 -6.98 -13.22
N ASN A 66 6.92 -7.55 -13.65
CA ASN A 66 7.08 -9.00 -13.77
C ASN A 66 7.16 -9.74 -12.42
N SER A 67 7.15 -9.01 -11.29
CA SER A 67 7.22 -9.55 -9.93
C SER A 67 6.00 -9.10 -9.08
N PRO A 68 4.80 -9.66 -9.35
CA PRO A 68 3.60 -9.33 -8.58
C PRO A 68 3.66 -9.91 -7.17
N ILE A 69 3.05 -9.21 -6.21
CA ILE A 69 2.87 -9.70 -4.84
C ILE A 69 1.63 -10.57 -4.80
N VAL A 70 1.83 -11.88 -4.74
CA VAL A 70 0.76 -12.89 -4.74
C VAL A 70 0.59 -13.51 -3.36
N THR A 71 1.68 -13.66 -2.59
CA THR A 71 1.68 -14.34 -1.30
C THR A 71 1.86 -13.39 -0.12
N ASP A 72 1.39 -13.80 1.06
CA ASP A 72 1.58 -13.02 2.29
C ASP A 72 3.05 -12.85 2.66
N MET A 73 3.89 -13.84 2.33
CA MET A 73 5.34 -13.78 2.56
C MET A 73 6.00 -12.66 1.75
N GLN A 74 5.57 -12.47 0.49
CA GLN A 74 6.04 -11.37 -0.34
C GLN A 74 5.56 -10.02 0.19
N MET A 75 4.34 -9.95 0.72
CA MET A 75 3.84 -8.75 1.38
C MET A 75 4.66 -8.43 2.64
N LEU A 76 4.95 -9.42 3.48
CA LEU A 76 5.77 -9.25 4.68
C LEU A 76 7.20 -8.80 4.32
N ALA A 77 7.79 -9.37 3.27
CA ALA A 77 9.09 -8.94 2.76
C ALA A 77 9.08 -7.48 2.32
N LEU A 78 7.99 -7.02 1.67
CA LEU A 78 7.81 -5.62 1.32
C LEU A 78 7.73 -4.74 2.57
N VAL A 79 6.93 -5.10 3.58
CA VAL A 79 6.81 -4.34 4.83
C VAL A 79 8.17 -4.21 5.52
N ARG A 80 8.92 -5.32 5.63
CA ARG A 80 10.29 -5.31 6.20
C ARG A 80 11.25 -4.41 5.43
N LYS A 81 11.20 -4.44 4.09
CA LYS A 81 12.01 -3.56 3.24
C LYS A 81 11.71 -2.09 3.51
N ASN A 82 10.43 -1.73 3.66
CA ASN A 82 10.03 -0.36 3.98
C ASN A 82 10.46 0.06 5.38
N ALA A 83 10.33 -0.82 6.38
CA ALA A 83 10.80 -0.54 7.73
C ALA A 83 12.31 -0.25 7.75
N ALA A 84 13.10 -1.04 7.01
CA ALA A 84 14.54 -0.80 6.86
C ALA A 84 14.83 0.54 6.15
N ALA A 85 14.08 0.88 5.10
CA ALA A 85 14.23 2.15 4.39
C ALA A 85 13.90 3.36 5.28
N SER A 86 12.80 3.31 6.05
CA SER A 86 12.47 4.37 7.02
C SER A 86 13.52 4.49 8.12
N LYS A 87 14.16 3.39 8.54
CA LYS A 87 15.27 3.43 9.51
C LYS A 87 16.50 4.13 8.96
N GLN A 88 16.85 3.86 7.70
CA GLN A 88 17.95 4.55 7.03
C GLN A 88 17.63 6.04 6.84
N ALA A 89 16.42 6.36 6.36
CA ALA A 89 15.96 7.74 6.21
C ALA A 89 15.95 8.51 7.54
N ALA A 90 15.50 7.88 8.63
CA ALA A 90 15.54 8.48 9.97
C ALA A 90 16.97 8.83 10.40
N ALA A 91 17.94 7.93 10.17
CA ALA A 91 19.34 8.18 10.48
C ALA A 91 19.90 9.34 9.65
N GLU A 92 19.62 9.37 8.35
CA GLU A 92 20.03 10.47 7.45
C GLU A 92 19.43 11.82 7.87
N PHE A 93 18.17 11.85 8.32
CA PHE A 93 17.55 13.08 8.83
C PHE A 93 18.14 13.57 10.14
N VAL A 94 18.54 12.65 11.04
CA VAL A 94 19.25 12.99 12.27
C VAL A 94 20.62 13.58 11.94
N GLU A 95 21.37 12.98 11.01
CA GLU A 95 22.67 13.50 10.53
C GLU A 95 22.53 14.88 9.87
N ALA A 96 21.43 15.12 9.14
CA ALA A 96 21.11 16.41 8.54
C ALA A 96 20.55 17.46 9.53
N GLY A 97 20.42 17.13 10.82
CA GLY A 97 19.90 18.03 11.85
C GLY A 97 18.40 18.31 11.78
N ARG A 98 17.62 17.49 11.05
CA ARG A 98 16.16 17.62 10.92
C ARG A 98 15.42 16.60 11.78
N GLN A 99 15.39 16.87 13.10
CA GLN A 99 14.68 16.00 14.05
C GLN A 99 13.17 15.87 13.76
N ASP A 100 12.54 16.93 13.23
CA ASP A 100 11.12 16.93 12.88
C ASP A 100 10.74 15.91 11.80
N LEU A 101 11.68 15.56 10.91
CA LEU A 101 11.51 14.51 9.91
C LEU A 101 11.90 13.14 10.46
N ALA A 102 12.95 13.08 11.27
CA ALA A 102 13.36 11.84 11.93
C ALA A 102 12.25 11.28 12.84
N ASP A 103 11.56 12.14 13.60
CA ASP A 103 10.46 11.74 14.47
C ASP A 103 9.28 11.16 13.65
N LYS A 104 8.97 11.76 12.49
CA LYS A 104 7.92 11.25 11.59
C LYS A 104 8.28 9.89 11.00
N GLU A 105 9.54 9.68 10.61
CA GLU A 105 10.00 8.36 10.13
C GLU A 105 10.00 7.33 11.26
N ALA A 106 10.35 7.71 12.49
CA ALA A 106 10.29 6.85 13.67
C ALA A 106 8.84 6.44 14.01
N GLU A 107 7.87 7.36 13.90
CA GLU A 107 6.45 7.04 14.05
C GLU A 107 5.95 6.07 12.98
N GLN A 108 6.34 6.28 11.72
CA GLN A 108 6.01 5.35 10.62
C GLN A 108 6.63 3.96 10.83
N MET A 109 7.87 3.92 11.35
CA MET A 109 8.56 2.67 11.69
C MET A 109 7.80 1.89 12.75
N ARG A 110 7.33 2.54 13.82
CA ARG A 110 6.53 1.88 14.88
C ARG A 110 5.28 1.21 14.33
N VAL A 111 4.59 1.87 13.40
CA VAL A 111 3.41 1.29 12.73
C VAL A 111 3.81 0.06 11.92
N MET A 112 4.89 0.12 11.15
CA MET A 112 5.36 -1.03 10.38
C MET A 112 5.82 -2.20 11.27
N GLU A 113 6.44 -1.91 12.42
CA GLU A 113 6.84 -2.91 13.41
C GLU A 113 5.63 -3.59 14.08
N GLU A 114 4.58 -2.84 14.38
CA GLU A 114 3.28 -3.38 14.85
C GLU A 114 2.76 -4.42 13.84
N TYR A 115 2.74 -4.07 12.54
CA TYR A 115 2.33 -4.99 11.48
C TYR A 115 3.25 -6.20 11.29
N ILE A 116 4.57 -6.04 11.47
CA ILE A 116 5.50 -7.17 11.40
C ILE A 116 5.30 -8.11 12.60
N GLY A 117 5.08 -7.56 13.80
CA GLY A 117 4.89 -8.31 15.04
C GLY A 117 3.54 -9.02 15.14
N GLU A 118 2.48 -8.40 14.61
CA GLU A 118 1.16 -9.05 14.48
C GLU A 118 1.18 -10.26 13.55
N VAL A 119 2.09 -10.25 12.56
CA VAL A 119 2.38 -11.43 11.74
C VAL A 119 3.25 -12.37 12.56
N LYS A 120 2.61 -13.25 13.33
CA LYS A 120 3.26 -14.42 13.93
C LYS A 120 3.93 -15.23 12.81
N THR A 121 5.22 -15.01 12.59
CA THR A 121 6.06 -15.96 11.89
C THR A 121 6.15 -17.16 12.80
N VAL A 122 5.32 -18.17 12.53
CA VAL A 122 5.49 -19.49 13.13
C VAL A 122 6.91 -19.91 12.76
N GLY A 123 7.81 -19.95 13.74
CA GLY A 123 9.16 -20.48 13.54
C GLY A 123 9.04 -21.94 13.10
N GLU A 124 9.91 -22.38 12.20
CA GLU A 124 9.92 -23.76 11.66
C GLU A 124 9.91 -24.85 12.77
N GLU A 125 10.31 -24.48 13.99
CA GLU A 125 10.28 -25.26 15.22
C GLU A 125 8.86 -25.72 15.67
N GLU A 126 7.79 -24.96 15.35
CA GLU A 126 6.41 -25.36 15.68
C GLU A 126 5.75 -26.24 14.61
N ILE A 127 6.33 -26.33 13.41
CA ILE A 127 5.84 -27.16 12.30
C ILE A 127 6.30 -28.62 12.45
N ARG A 128 7.24 -28.89 13.36
CA ARG A 128 7.89 -30.20 13.55
C ARG A 128 7.41 -31.01 14.76
N LYS A 129 6.26 -30.67 15.35
CA LYS A 129 5.64 -31.49 16.42
C LYS A 129 4.45 -32.31 15.90
#